data_AF-A0A2V2DIR7-F1
#
_entry.id   AF-A0A2V2DIR7-F1
#
_cell.length_a   1.000
_cell.length_b   1.000
_cell.length_c   1.000
_cell.angle_alpha   90.00
_cell.angle_beta   90.00
_cell.angle_gamma   90.00
#
_symmetry.space_group_name_H-M   'P 1'
#
loop_
_entity.id
_entity.type
_entity.pdbx_description
1 polymer ?
#
loop_
_entity_poly.entity_id
_entity_poly.type
_entity_poly.pdbx_seq_one_letter_code
_entity_poly.pdbx_strand_id
1 'polypeptide(L)'
;MTDKQHLIDLLAGRHLFLSSLHYTRFVQLYDTIEELPFFCGGLIKCAFVAAWIQNFHDSFLEDLTIASESGCQDTSRLQELLRGRLPSLSPGEKTVFEMALAFLEHPGQTPSDSFLLQLSHIWVPIADNALAASEIIDHPDRAEEPEE
;
A
#
# COMPACT_ATOMS: atom_id res chain seq x y z
N MET A 1 -2.83 16.60 2.56
CA MET A 1 -3.43 15.25 2.46
C MET A 1 -4.87 15.45 2.04
N THR A 2 -5.27 14.82 0.95
CA THR A 2 -6.63 14.92 0.40
C THR A 2 -7.63 14.24 1.33
N ASP A 3 -8.89 14.66 1.26
CA ASP A 3 -9.99 14.01 2.01
C ASP A 3 -10.01 12.50 1.71
N LYS A 4 -10.08 11.68 2.76
CA LYS A 4 -10.12 10.23 2.70
C LYS A 4 -11.23 9.71 1.79
N GLN A 5 -12.45 10.23 1.91
CA GLN A 5 -13.58 9.75 1.12
C GLN A 5 -13.34 10.07 -0.36
N HIS A 6 -12.86 11.27 -0.65
CA HIS A 6 -12.51 11.66 -2.01
C HIS A 6 -11.41 10.77 -2.60
N LEU A 7 -10.36 10.44 -1.83
CA LEU A 7 -9.32 9.52 -2.29
C LEU A 7 -9.87 8.12 -2.57
N ILE A 8 -10.73 7.59 -1.68
CA ILE A 8 -11.39 6.29 -1.90
C ILE A 8 -12.23 6.32 -3.18
N ASP A 9 -12.97 7.41 -3.41
CA ASP A 9 -13.79 7.59 -4.60
C ASP A 9 -12.94 7.66 -5.88
N LEU A 10 -11.79 8.34 -5.85
CA LEU A 10 -10.84 8.37 -6.98
C LEU A 10 -10.32 6.96 -7.32
N LEU A 11 -9.88 6.20 -6.30
CA LEU A 11 -9.39 4.83 -6.48
C LEU A 11 -10.48 3.89 -7.03
N ALA A 12 -11.72 4.07 -6.55
CA ALA A 12 -12.88 3.29 -7.00
C ALA A 12 -13.31 3.68 -8.43
N GLY A 13 -13.32 4.97 -8.76
CA GLY A 13 -13.64 5.50 -10.08
C GLY A 13 -12.66 5.05 -11.16
N ARG A 14 -11.41 4.80 -10.79
CA ARG A 14 -10.37 4.22 -11.65
C ARG A 14 -10.37 2.68 -11.65
N HIS A 15 -11.35 2.04 -11.01
CA HIS A 15 -11.51 0.58 -10.96
C HIS A 15 -10.29 -0.20 -10.41
N LEU A 16 -9.51 0.40 -9.50
CA LEU A 16 -8.29 -0.23 -8.99
C LEU A 16 -8.55 -1.33 -7.95
N PHE A 17 -9.75 -1.37 -7.38
CA PHE A 17 -10.14 -2.44 -6.46
C PHE A 17 -10.51 -3.72 -7.21
N LEU A 18 -9.62 -4.72 -7.13
CA LEU A 18 -9.81 -6.04 -7.72
C LEU A 18 -11.05 -6.83 -7.21
N SER A 19 -11.62 -6.47 -6.06
CA SER A 19 -12.88 -7.05 -5.56
C SER A 19 -13.54 -6.17 -4.50
N SER A 20 -14.80 -6.47 -4.14
CA SER A 20 -15.48 -5.82 -3.01
C SER A 20 -14.81 -6.10 -1.66
N LEU A 21 -14.21 -7.27 -1.51
CA LEU A 21 -13.42 -7.62 -0.32
C LEU A 21 -12.14 -6.77 -0.24
N HIS A 22 -11.48 -6.54 -1.38
CA HIS A 22 -10.31 -5.68 -1.46
C HIS A 22 -10.65 -4.25 -1.00
N TYR A 23 -11.75 -3.69 -1.53
CA TYR A 23 -12.27 -2.39 -1.12
C TYR A 23 -12.52 -2.33 0.39
N THR A 24 -13.24 -3.32 0.93
CA THR A 24 -13.63 -3.36 2.35
C THR A 24 -12.41 -3.39 3.27
N ARG A 25 -11.43 -4.25 2.96
CA ARG A 25 -10.19 -4.35 3.73
C ARG A 25 -9.35 -3.08 3.63
N PHE A 26 -9.31 -2.44 2.46
CA PHE A 26 -8.59 -1.18 2.31
C PHE A 26 -9.17 -0.08 3.18
N VAL A 27 -10.51 0.08 3.20
CA VAL A 27 -11.18 1.07 4.06
C VAL A 27 -10.87 0.81 5.53
N GLN A 28 -10.96 -0.45 5.97
CA GLN A 28 -10.64 -0.84 7.35
C GLN A 28 -9.18 -0.55 7.73
N LEU A 29 -8.24 -0.87 6.82
CA LEU A 29 -6.83 -0.53 7.03
C LEU A 29 -6.63 0.98 7.06
N TYR A 30 -7.30 1.74 6.19
CA TYR A 30 -7.24 3.20 6.17
C TYR A 30 -7.71 3.78 7.52
N ASP A 31 -8.89 3.36 8.01
CA ASP A 31 -9.41 3.73 9.33
C ASP A 31 -8.38 3.46 10.44
N THR A 32 -7.61 2.38 10.31
CA THR A 32 -6.58 2.01 11.30
C THR A 32 -5.34 2.89 11.20
N ILE A 33 -4.82 3.13 9.99
CA ILE A 33 -3.55 3.84 9.80
C ILE A 33 -3.68 5.36 9.97
N GLU A 34 -4.86 5.94 9.75
CA GLU A 34 -5.07 7.40 9.87
C GLU A 34 -4.93 7.89 11.31
N GLU A 35 -5.17 7.01 12.27
CA GLU A 35 -5.03 7.28 13.71
C GLU A 35 -3.58 7.14 14.22
N LEU A 36 -2.65 6.68 13.36
CA LEU A 36 -1.27 6.44 13.77
C LEU A 36 -0.44 7.74 13.79
N PRO A 37 0.48 7.90 14.76
CA PRO A 37 1.31 9.10 14.89
C PRO A 37 2.28 9.32 13.71
N PHE A 38 2.52 8.29 12.91
CA PHE A 38 3.38 8.31 11.73
C PHE A 38 2.60 8.16 10.41
N PHE A 39 1.30 8.47 10.41
CA PHE A 39 0.44 8.42 9.22
C PHE A 39 1.04 9.21 8.04
N CYS A 40 1.12 8.56 6.88
CA CYS A 40 1.68 9.15 5.66
C CYS A 40 1.15 8.48 4.40
N GLY A 41 1.38 9.09 3.23
CA GLY A 41 0.97 8.52 1.93
C GLY A 41 1.54 7.12 1.69
N GLY A 42 2.78 6.86 2.12
CA GLY A 42 3.39 5.54 2.05
C GLY A 42 2.58 4.45 2.77
N LEU A 43 2.01 4.75 3.95
CA LEU A 43 1.14 3.81 4.66
C LEU A 43 -0.15 3.52 3.92
N ILE A 44 -0.75 4.53 3.26
CA ILE A 44 -1.95 4.32 2.44
C ILE A 44 -1.63 3.35 1.29
N LYS A 45 -0.48 3.53 0.64
CA LYS A 45 -0.03 2.62 -0.43
C LYS A 45 0.23 1.21 0.09
N CYS A 46 0.88 1.06 1.25
CA CYS A 46 1.05 -0.23 1.90
C CYS A 46 -0.30 -0.89 2.23
N ALA A 47 -1.25 -0.11 2.75
CA ALA A 47 -2.59 -0.60 3.07
C ALA A 47 -3.34 -1.09 1.83
N PHE A 48 -3.20 -0.40 0.70
CA PHE A 48 -3.78 -0.84 -0.58
C PHE A 48 -3.25 -2.22 -0.99
N VAL A 49 -1.92 -2.42 -0.92
CA VAL A 49 -1.31 -3.71 -1.23
C VAL A 49 -1.75 -4.80 -0.23
N ALA A 50 -1.71 -4.50 1.06
CA ALA A 50 -2.07 -5.44 2.12
C ALA A 50 -3.53 -5.86 2.07
N ALA A 51 -4.44 -4.97 1.66
CA ALA A 51 -5.88 -5.24 1.58
C ALA A 51 -6.23 -6.38 0.62
N TRP A 52 -5.43 -6.60 -0.42
CA TRP A 52 -5.66 -7.69 -1.37
C TRP A 52 -5.21 -9.07 -0.84
N ILE A 53 -4.06 -9.13 -0.19
CA ILE A 53 -3.41 -10.39 0.19
C ILE A 53 -3.75 -10.70 1.64
N GLN A 54 -4.61 -11.69 1.91
CA GLN A 54 -5.07 -11.98 3.27
C GLN A 54 -3.94 -12.19 4.28
N ASN A 55 -2.93 -13.00 3.95
CA ASN A 55 -1.81 -13.22 4.87
C ASN A 55 -1.03 -11.94 5.13
N PHE A 56 -0.95 -11.04 4.14
CA PHE A 56 -0.31 -9.74 4.32
C PHE A 56 -1.19 -8.81 5.16
N HIS A 57 -2.50 -8.75 4.89
CA HIS A 57 -3.46 -7.98 5.69
C HIS A 57 -3.32 -8.25 7.19
N ASP A 58 -3.36 -9.52 7.58
CA ASP A 58 -3.34 -9.91 9.00
C ASP A 58 -1.98 -9.63 9.64
N SER A 59 -0.88 -9.91 8.94
CA SER A 59 0.48 -9.62 9.42
C SER A 59 0.79 -8.12 9.47
N PHE A 60 0.24 -7.34 8.53
CA PHE A 60 0.42 -5.90 8.49
C PHE A 60 -0.27 -5.21 9.68
N LEU A 61 -1.48 -5.64 10.06
CA LEU A 61 -2.16 -5.16 11.26
C LEU A 61 -1.36 -5.45 12.54
N GLU A 62 -0.78 -6.64 12.65
CA GLU A 62 0.12 -7.00 13.75
C GLU A 62 1.35 -6.07 13.78
N ASP A 63 1.99 -5.84 12.64
CA ASP A 63 3.16 -4.97 12.53
C ASP A 63 2.84 -3.51 12.86
N LEU A 64 1.68 -3.01 12.41
CA LEU A 64 1.19 -1.66 12.75
C LEU A 64 0.96 -1.52 14.25
N THR A 65 0.38 -2.53 14.89
CA THR A 65 0.17 -2.54 16.35
C THR A 65 1.51 -2.45 17.07
N ILE A 66 2.47 -3.32 16.73
CA ILE A 66 3.80 -3.34 17.34
C ILE A 66 4.54 -2.01 17.11
N ALA A 67 4.45 -1.44 15.91
CA ALA A 67 5.10 -0.16 15.58
C ALA A 67 4.44 1.02 16.33
N SER A 68 3.12 0.99 16.52
CA SER A 68 2.42 2.03 17.28
C SER A 68 2.80 2.01 18.77
N GLU A 69 2.97 0.82 19.35
CA GLU A 69 3.31 0.63 20.76
C GLU A 69 4.79 0.92 21.06
N SER A 70 5.67 0.96 20.04
CA SER A 70 7.09 1.26 20.23
C SER A 70 7.37 2.73 20.56
N GLY A 71 6.38 3.62 20.43
CA GLY A 71 6.52 5.06 20.64
C GLY A 71 7.23 5.80 19.51
N CYS A 72 7.56 5.12 18.41
CA CYS A 72 8.15 5.74 17.22
C CYS A 72 7.17 6.74 16.60
N GLN A 73 7.70 7.88 16.13
CA GLN A 73 6.94 8.93 15.45
C GLN A 73 7.10 8.88 13.93
N ASP A 74 7.79 7.86 13.43
CA ASP A 74 8.05 7.63 12.02
C ASP A 74 7.87 6.14 11.67
N THR A 75 8.00 5.81 10.39
CA THR A 75 7.77 4.46 9.88
C THR A 75 8.96 3.51 10.09
N SER A 76 10.05 3.93 10.76
CA SER A 76 11.28 3.14 10.87
C SER A 76 11.04 1.78 11.52
N ARG A 77 10.24 1.74 12.60
CA ARG A 77 9.93 0.48 13.28
C ARG A 77 9.12 -0.47 12.39
N LEU A 78 8.15 0.07 11.66
CA LEU A 78 7.36 -0.71 10.72
C LEU A 78 8.26 -1.27 9.58
N GLN A 79 9.16 -0.44 9.05
CA GLN A 79 10.11 -0.88 8.03
C GLN A 79 11.02 -2.02 8.53
N GLU A 80 11.50 -1.97 9.78
CA GLU A 80 12.26 -3.08 10.38
C GLU A 80 11.46 -4.39 10.44
N LEU A 81 10.19 -4.31 10.86
CA LEU A 81 9.31 -5.48 10.94
C LEU A 81 9.05 -6.09 9.56
N LEU A 82 8.71 -5.25 8.58
CA LEU A 82 8.50 -5.67 7.19
C LEU A 82 9.76 -6.30 6.58
N ARG A 83 10.95 -5.70 6.77
CA ARG A 83 12.22 -6.30 6.34
C ARG A 83 12.49 -7.64 7.02
N GLY A 84 12.15 -7.77 8.30
CA GLY A 84 12.26 -9.02 9.05
C GLY A 84 11.40 -10.16 8.51
N ARG A 85 10.30 -9.86 7.79
CA ARG A 85 9.43 -10.86 7.16
C ARG A 85 9.95 -11.32 5.79
N LEU A 86 10.71 -10.51 5.06
CA LEU A 86 11.18 -10.85 3.71
C LEU A 86 11.76 -12.27 3.59
N PRO A 87 12.62 -12.77 4.49
CA PRO A 87 13.23 -14.09 4.32
C PRO A 87 12.23 -15.26 4.26
N SER A 88 11.07 -15.15 4.93
CA SER A 88 10.08 -16.23 5.04
C SER A 88 9.05 -16.26 3.89
N LEU A 89 9.02 -15.23 3.05
CA LEU A 89 8.03 -15.08 1.98
C LEU A 89 8.41 -15.88 0.71
N SER A 90 7.40 -16.28 -0.06
CA SER A 90 7.61 -16.81 -1.41
C SER A 90 8.15 -15.73 -2.35
N PRO A 91 8.79 -16.07 -3.48
CA PRO A 91 9.38 -15.07 -4.38
C PRO A 91 8.41 -13.97 -4.85
N GLY A 92 7.15 -14.32 -5.14
CA GLY A 92 6.16 -13.33 -5.56
C GLY A 92 5.69 -12.43 -4.42
N GLU A 93 5.48 -13.00 -3.23
CA GLU A 93 5.18 -12.21 -2.02
C GLU A 93 6.34 -11.28 -1.66
N LYS A 94 7.59 -11.76 -1.74
CA LYS A 94 8.80 -10.94 -1.51
C LYS A 94 8.78 -9.70 -2.37
N THR A 95 8.56 -9.89 -3.67
CA THR A 95 8.56 -8.80 -4.64
C THR A 95 7.50 -7.77 -4.25
N VAL A 96 6.25 -8.18 -3.99
CA VAL A 96 5.17 -7.28 -3.55
C VAL A 96 5.46 -6.59 -2.20
N PHE A 97 6.10 -7.27 -1.25
CA PHE A 97 6.53 -6.68 0.02
C PHE A 97 7.67 -5.68 -0.16
N GLU A 98 8.61 -5.93 -1.07
CA GLU A 98 9.67 -4.97 -1.42
C GLU A 98 9.08 -3.69 -2.02
N MET A 99 8.01 -3.78 -2.81
CA MET A 99 7.25 -2.61 -3.26
C MET A 99 6.61 -1.85 -2.08
N ALA A 100 5.99 -2.57 -1.13
CA ALA A 100 5.44 -1.94 0.07
C ALA A 100 6.53 -1.24 0.92
N LEU A 101 7.71 -1.85 1.04
CA LEU A 101 8.87 -1.24 1.70
C LEU A 101 9.35 0.01 0.94
N ALA A 102 9.44 -0.05 -0.39
CA ALA A 102 9.86 1.08 -1.21
C ALA A 102 8.94 2.30 -1.03
N PHE A 103 7.63 2.11 -0.86
CA PHE A 103 6.69 3.20 -0.57
C PHE A 103 6.99 3.92 0.76
N LEU A 104 7.55 3.23 1.74
CA LEU A 104 7.94 3.81 3.03
C LEU A 104 9.36 4.40 2.99
N GLU A 105 10.28 3.78 2.26
CA GLU A 105 11.68 4.20 2.14
C GLU A 105 11.86 5.42 1.22
N HIS A 106 10.98 5.57 0.22
CA HIS A 106 11.03 6.64 -0.77
C HIS A 106 9.68 7.38 -0.85
N PRO A 107 9.35 8.21 0.15
CA PRO A 107 8.09 8.94 0.18
C PRO A 107 7.87 9.80 -1.07
N GLY A 108 6.66 9.78 -1.62
CA GLY A 108 6.28 10.54 -2.82
C GLY A 108 6.88 9.98 -4.13
N GLN A 109 7.43 8.77 -4.10
CA GLN A 109 7.91 8.08 -5.30
C GLN A 109 7.08 6.80 -5.53
N THR A 110 6.81 6.53 -6.80
CA THR A 110 6.27 5.26 -7.28
C THR A 110 7.41 4.46 -7.91
N PRO A 111 7.57 3.17 -7.57
CA PRO A 111 8.54 2.30 -8.24
C PRO A 111 8.28 2.23 -9.75
N SER A 112 9.34 2.10 -10.56
CA SER A 112 9.22 1.94 -12.02
C SER A 112 8.52 0.62 -12.40
N ASP A 113 7.65 0.68 -13.41
CA ASP A 113 6.93 -0.46 -14.00
C ASP A 113 7.82 -1.64 -14.40
N SER A 114 9.12 -1.39 -14.62
CA SER A 114 10.13 -2.44 -14.83
C SER A 114 10.11 -3.52 -13.75
N PHE A 115 9.64 -3.18 -12.55
CA PHE A 115 9.42 -4.11 -11.44
C PHE A 115 8.41 -5.22 -11.79
N LEU A 116 7.39 -4.95 -12.61
CA LEU A 116 6.39 -5.93 -13.03
C LEU A 116 7.01 -7.10 -13.82
N LEU A 117 8.14 -6.88 -14.50
CA LEU A 117 8.85 -7.91 -15.27
C LEU A 117 9.45 -9.01 -14.39
N GLN A 118 9.59 -8.77 -13.08
CA GLN A 118 10.14 -9.73 -12.12
C GLN A 118 9.05 -10.61 -11.49
N LEU A 119 7.77 -10.26 -11.67
CA LEU A 119 6.63 -10.94 -11.08
C LEU A 119 6.16 -12.12 -11.94
N SER A 120 5.70 -13.17 -11.28
CA SER A 120 4.87 -14.17 -11.96
C SER A 120 3.48 -13.60 -12.25
N HIS A 121 2.85 -14.10 -13.31
CA HIS A 121 1.58 -13.58 -13.85
C HIS A 121 0.45 -13.41 -12.82
N ILE A 122 0.45 -14.19 -11.73
CA ILE A 122 -0.56 -14.09 -10.66
C ILE A 122 -0.43 -12.82 -9.83
N TRP A 123 0.75 -12.21 -9.77
CA TRP A 123 1.04 -11.02 -8.97
C TRP A 123 0.96 -9.72 -9.77
N VAL A 124 1.05 -9.80 -11.10
CA VAL A 124 1.06 -8.63 -11.99
C VAL A 124 -0.17 -7.73 -11.78
N PRO A 125 -1.43 -8.24 -11.72
CA PRO A 125 -2.59 -7.36 -11.53
C PRO A 125 -2.57 -6.60 -10.20
N ILE A 126 -1.96 -7.18 -9.16
CA ILE A 126 -1.90 -6.58 -7.83
C ILE A 126 -0.88 -5.45 -7.83
N ALA A 127 0.30 -5.72 -8.39
CA ALA A 127 1.37 -4.74 -8.46
C ALA A 127 1.01 -3.59 -9.40
N ASP A 128 0.42 -3.88 -10.57
CA ASP A 128 -0.02 -2.86 -11.54
C ASP A 128 -1.04 -1.91 -10.92
N ASN A 129 -2.08 -2.45 -10.26
CA ASN A 129 -3.07 -1.63 -9.55
C ASN A 129 -2.45 -0.85 -8.38
N ALA A 130 -1.44 -1.39 -7.70
CA ALA A 130 -0.75 -0.70 -6.62
C ALA A 130 0.11 0.47 -7.13
N LEU A 131 0.75 0.33 -8.30
CA LEU A 131 1.47 1.43 -8.96
C LEU A 131 0.49 2.53 -9.40
N ALA A 132 -0.62 2.16 -10.03
CA ALA A 132 -1.67 3.12 -10.40
C ALA A 132 -2.28 3.82 -9.17
N ALA A 133 -2.52 3.08 -8.08
CA ALA A 133 -3.01 3.66 -6.83
C ALA A 133 -1.97 4.60 -6.21
N SER A 134 -0.67 4.25 -6.28
CA SER A 134 0.43 5.09 -5.80
C SER A 134 0.44 6.47 -6.46
N GLU A 135 0.26 6.52 -7.78
CA GLU A 135 0.17 7.78 -8.53
C GLU A 135 -1.01 8.65 -8.08
N ILE A 136 -2.19 8.04 -7.88
CA ILE A 136 -3.38 8.76 -7.40
C ILE A 136 -3.18 9.26 -5.97
N ILE A 137 -2.56 8.46 -5.10
CA ILE A 137 -2.32 8.81 -3.70
C ILE A 137 -1.33 9.99 -3.59
N ASP A 138 -0.29 10.03 -4.42
CA ASP A 138 0.70 11.11 -4.42
C ASP A 138 0.21 12.36 -5.17
N HIS A 139 -0.63 12.18 -6.20
CA HIS A 139 -1.09 13.23 -7.10
C HIS A 139 -2.61 13.20 -7.34
N PRO A 140 -3.43 13.35 -6.28
CA PRO A 140 -4.88 13.25 -6.39
C PRO A 140 -5.49 14.29 -7.33
N ASP A 141 -4.92 15.49 -7.39
CA ASP A 141 -5.39 16.57 -8.29
C ASP A 141 -5.20 16.25 -9.78
N ARG A 142 -4.26 15.36 -10.13
CA ARG A 142 -4.02 14.94 -11.53
C ARG A 142 -4.92 13.78 -11.96
N ALA A 143 -5.53 13.08 -11.01
CA ALA A 143 -6.42 11.96 -11.31
C ALA A 143 -7.78 12.41 -11.89
N GLU A 144 -8.11 13.70 -11.80
CA GLU A 144 -9.33 14.31 -12.34
C GLU A 144 -9.24 14.67 -13.83
N GLU A 145 -8.04 14.68 -14.43
CA GLU A 145 -7.89 14.95 -15.86
C GLU A 145 -8.24 13.70 -16.67
N PRO A 146 -9.26 13.74 -17.56
CA PRO A 146 -9.51 12.66 -18.49
C PRO A 146 -8.36 12.60 -19.48
N GLU A 147 -7.80 11.41 -19.69
CA GLU A 147 -6.92 11.16 -20.83
C GLU A 147 -7.70 11.47 -22.11
N GLU A 148 -7.30 12.53 -22.83
CA GLU A 148 -7.86 12.94 -24.13
C GLU A 148 -7.64 11.89 -25.23
#